data_AF-A0A966PWI3-F1
#
_entry.id   AF-A0A966PWI3-F1
#
_cell.length_a   1.000
_cell.length_b   1.000
_cell.length_c   1.000
_cell.angle_alpha   90.00
_cell.angle_beta   90.00
_cell.angle_gamma   90.00
#
_symmetry.space_group_name_H-M   'P 1'
#
loop_
_entity.id
_entity.type
_entity.pdbx_description
1 polymer ?
#
loop_
_entity_poly.entity_id
_entity_poly.type
_entity_poly.pdbx_seq_one_letter_code
_entity_poly.pdbx_strand_id
1 'polypeptide(L)'
;MGVSNLRKQSRSILDELSHMSIGKDSGHVLESRANHIINSAINLINQLRETYDTPEAEELERRLLNSIRTQEPAKFVRGLRRINESK
;
A
#
# COMPACT_ATOMS: atom_id res chain seq x y z
N MET A 1 -45.05 -8.73 -45.72
CA MET A 1 -44.51 -7.50 -45.10
C MET A 1 -43.96 -7.88 -43.74
N GLY A 2 -42.66 -7.68 -43.52
CA GLY A 2 -41.98 -8.12 -42.32
C GLY A 2 -42.33 -7.26 -41.10
N VAL A 3 -42.61 -7.92 -39.99
CA VAL A 3 -42.52 -7.29 -38.67
C VAL A 3 -41.12 -7.57 -38.13
N SER A 4 -40.27 -6.55 -38.21
CA SER A 4 -38.94 -6.52 -37.60
C SER A 4 -39.09 -6.62 -36.08
N ASN A 5 -38.80 -7.80 -35.53
CA ASN A 5 -38.75 -7.99 -34.10
C ASN A 5 -37.47 -7.33 -33.57
N LEU A 6 -37.57 -6.08 -33.12
CA LEU A 6 -36.54 -5.42 -32.31
C LEU A 6 -36.43 -6.18 -30.98
N ARG A 7 -35.62 -7.25 -30.98
CA ARG A 7 -35.18 -7.87 -29.72
C ARG A 7 -34.40 -6.81 -28.96
N LYS A 8 -34.94 -6.34 -27.83
CA LYS A 8 -34.17 -5.61 -26.84
C LYS A 8 -32.97 -6.48 -26.49
N GLN A 9 -31.80 -6.17 -27.04
CA GLN A 9 -30.55 -6.77 -26.60
C GLN A 9 -30.33 -6.25 -25.18
N SER A 10 -30.77 -7.02 -24.18
CA SER A 10 -30.22 -6.90 -22.85
C SER A 10 -28.75 -7.24 -22.96
N ARG A 11 -27.88 -6.25 -22.74
CA ARG A 11 -26.44 -6.49 -22.61
C ARG A 11 -26.26 -7.58 -21.56
N SER A 12 -25.36 -8.51 -21.82
CA SER A 12 -25.08 -9.59 -20.87
C SER A 12 -24.57 -8.96 -19.57
N ILE A 13 -24.89 -9.54 -18.42
CA ILE A 13 -24.32 -9.13 -17.12
C ILE A 13 -22.78 -9.11 -17.20
N LEU A 14 -22.18 -10.01 -17.99
CA LEU A 14 -20.74 -10.02 -18.25
C LEU A 14 -20.25 -8.79 -19.02
N ASP A 15 -21.09 -8.22 -19.87
CA ASP A 15 -20.82 -7.03 -20.67
C ASP A 15 -21.00 -5.74 -19.85
N GLU A 16 -21.93 -5.75 -18.90
CA GLU A 16 -22.07 -4.68 -17.89
C GLU A 16 -20.92 -4.72 -16.87
N LEU A 17 -20.52 -5.90 -16.40
CA LEU A 17 -19.35 -6.10 -15.54
C LEU A 17 -18.04 -5.65 -16.22
N SER A 18 -17.87 -5.97 -17.51
CA SER A 18 -16.68 -5.58 -18.27
C SER A 18 -16.57 -4.06 -18.46
N HIS A 19 -17.70 -3.35 -18.57
CA HIS A 19 -17.74 -1.89 -18.72
C HIS A 19 -17.66 -1.14 -17.39
N MET A 20 -17.94 -1.78 -16.25
CA MET A 20 -17.86 -1.14 -14.93
C MET A 20 -16.44 -1.05 -14.38
N SER A 21 -15.52 -1.96 -14.74
CA SER A 21 -14.28 -2.16 -13.97
C SER A 21 -13.00 -1.50 -14.51
N ILE A 22 -13.04 -0.79 -15.64
CA ILE A 22 -11.79 -0.42 -16.33
C ILE A 22 -11.32 1.01 -16.01
N GLY A 23 -12.22 1.91 -15.59
CA GLY A 23 -11.89 3.34 -15.44
C GLY A 23 -11.94 3.94 -14.04
N LYS A 24 -12.62 3.30 -13.08
CA LYS A 24 -12.98 3.92 -11.77
C LYS A 24 -12.22 3.36 -10.57
N ASP A 25 -11.59 2.19 -10.71
CA ASP A 25 -10.96 1.45 -9.60
C ASP A 25 -9.49 1.84 -9.32
N SER A 26 -8.73 2.33 -10.29
CA SER A 26 -7.28 2.54 -10.11
C SER A 26 -6.96 3.57 -9.01
N GLY A 27 -7.75 4.64 -8.92
CA GLY A 27 -7.61 5.67 -7.89
C GLY A 27 -7.94 5.14 -6.49
N HIS A 28 -9.07 4.45 -6.33
CA HIS A 28 -9.46 3.85 -5.05
C HIS A 28 -8.51 2.74 -4.61
N VAL A 29 -7.98 1.94 -5.54
CA VAL A 29 -6.96 0.92 -5.25
C VAL A 29 -5.66 1.57 -4.79
N LEU A 30 -5.23 2.66 -5.45
CA LEU A 30 -4.03 3.40 -5.05
C LEU A 30 -4.19 4.02 -3.66
N GLU A 31 -5.34 4.65 -3.38
CA GLU A 31 -5.68 5.24 -2.09
C GLU A 31 -5.71 4.18 -0.98
N SER A 32 -6.40 3.06 -1.20
CA SER A 32 -6.45 1.94 -0.25
C SER A 32 -5.05 1.41 0.06
N ARG A 33 -4.22 1.22 -0.98
CA ARG A 33 -2.83 0.78 -0.82
C ARG A 33 -2.00 1.80 -0.05
N ALA A 34 -2.13 3.10 -0.38
CA ALA A 34 -1.41 4.16 0.32
C ALA A 34 -1.77 4.20 1.81
N ASN A 35 -3.07 4.16 2.13
CA ASN A 35 -3.56 4.09 3.50
C ASN A 35 -3.02 2.88 4.25
N HIS A 36 -3.02 1.70 3.63
CA HIS A 36 -2.45 0.50 4.24
C HIS A 36 -0.96 0.67 4.54
N ILE A 37 -0.16 1.17 3.59
CA ILE A 37 1.29 1.34 3.76
C ILE A 37 1.59 2.35 4.88
N ILE A 38 0.89 3.48 4.89
CA ILE A 38 1.06 4.53 5.91
C ILE A 38 0.72 3.97 7.30
N ASN A 39 -0.42 3.29 7.46
CA ASN A 39 -0.80 2.68 8.74
C ASN A 39 0.20 1.61 9.20
N SER A 40 0.75 0.82 8.26
CA SER A 40 1.76 -0.18 8.59
C SER A 40 3.07 0.47 9.06
N ALA A 41 3.48 1.57 8.44
CA ALA A 41 4.65 2.34 8.86
C ALA A 41 4.46 2.99 10.24
N ILE A 42 3.27 3.54 10.53
CA ILE A 42 2.94 4.09 11.85
C ILE A 42 3.03 3.01 12.93
N ASN A 43 2.43 1.84 12.68
CA ASN A 43 2.48 0.72 13.62
C ASN A 43 3.92 0.25 13.87
N LEU A 44 4.74 0.19 12.82
CA LEU A 44 6.16 -0.14 12.96
C LEU A 44 6.90 0.89 13.83
N ILE A 45 6.67 2.19 13.61
CA ILE A 45 7.29 3.25 14.43
C ILE A 45 6.90 3.11 15.90
N ASN A 46 5.64 2.82 16.20
CA ASN A 46 5.19 2.59 17.58
C ASN A 46 5.89 1.37 18.19
N GLN A 47 5.97 0.26 17.45
CA GLN A 47 6.67 -0.94 17.92
C GLN A 47 8.16 -0.68 18.19
N LEU A 48 8.83 0.15 17.38
CA LEU A 48 10.21 0.56 17.63
C LEU A 48 10.34 1.31 18.96
N ARG A 49 9.44 2.26 19.24
CA ARG A 49 9.41 3.03 20.49
C ARG A 49 9.09 2.19 21.73
N GLU A 50 8.36 1.08 21.57
CA GLU A 50 8.08 0.13 22.65
C GLU A 50 9.25 -0.84 22.92
N THR A 51 10.06 -1.15 21.90
CA THR A 51 11.09 -2.19 21.96
C THR A 51 12.48 -1.64 22.29
N TYR A 52 12.78 -0.43 21.84
CA TYR A 52 14.08 0.23 21.93
C TYR A 52 14.02 1.41 22.89
N ASP A 53 15.18 1.80 23.43
CA ASP A 53 15.23 3.05 24.20
C ASP A 53 15.01 4.27 23.29
N THR A 54 14.73 5.43 23.88
CA THR A 54 14.45 6.66 23.13
C THR A 54 15.50 6.95 22.03
N PRO A 55 16.82 6.96 22.30
CA PRO A 55 17.80 7.28 21.27
C PRO A 55 17.89 6.22 20.16
N GLU A 56 17.79 4.93 20.48
CA GLU A 56 17.79 3.86 19.47
C GLU A 56 16.52 3.91 18.61
N ALA A 57 15.35 4.13 19.23
CA ALA A 57 14.06 4.22 18.53
C ALA A 57 14.03 5.41 17.55
N GLU A 58 14.50 6.59 17.97
CA GLU A 58 14.58 7.78 17.11
C GLU A 58 15.51 7.57 15.91
N GLU A 59 16.67 6.93 16.13
CA GLU A 59 17.60 6.61 15.05
C GLU A 59 17.01 5.59 14.07
N LEU A 60 16.29 4.58 14.55
CA LEU A 60 15.61 3.58 13.72
C LEU A 60 14.46 4.21 12.91
N GLU A 61 13.67 5.09 13.51
CA GLU A 61 12.62 5.87 12.84
C GLU A 61 13.22 6.72 11.71
N ARG A 62 14.30 7.46 11.99
CA ARG A 62 15.02 8.26 10.99
C ARG A 62 15.56 7.40 9.86
N ARG A 63 16.07 6.20 10.15
CA ARG A 63 16.55 5.24 9.14
C ARG A 63 15.44 4.68 8.28
N LEU A 64 14.29 4.35 8.87
CA LEU A 64 13.12 3.88 8.14
C LEU A 64 12.69 4.92 7.10
N LEU A 65 12.48 6.16 7.52
CA LEU A 65 12.07 7.25 6.63
C LEU A 65 13.11 7.51 5.53
N ASN A 66 14.40 7.52 5.87
CA ASN A 66 15.45 7.70 4.87
C ASN A 66 15.56 6.53 3.89
N SER A 67 15.31 5.29 4.33
CA SER A 67 15.31 4.12 3.46
C SER A 67 14.18 4.17 2.43
N ILE A 68 13.00 4.67 2.83
CA ILE A 68 11.88 4.91 1.93
C ILE A 68 12.22 6.04 0.95
N ARG A 69 12.69 7.19 1.47
CA ARG A 69 13.05 8.38 0.66
C ARG A 69 14.13 8.07 -0.38
N THR A 70 15.12 7.27 -0.02
CA THR A 70 16.23 6.87 -0.92
C THR A 70 15.95 5.60 -1.70
N GLN A 71 14.80 4.96 -1.50
CA GLN A 71 14.41 3.68 -2.12
C GLN A 71 15.41 2.54 -1.85
N GLU A 72 16.07 2.59 -0.69
CA GLU A 72 17.11 1.63 -0.29
C GLU A 72 16.72 0.94 1.03
N PRO A 73 15.84 -0.09 1.00
CA PRO A 73 15.40 -0.80 2.21
C PRO A 73 16.55 -1.46 2.98
N ALA A 74 17.63 -1.85 2.28
CA ALA A 74 18.82 -2.43 2.90
C ALA A 74 19.49 -1.50 3.93
N LYS A 75 19.36 -0.17 3.80
CA LYS A 75 19.91 0.80 4.77
C LYS A 75 19.25 0.67 6.15
N PHE A 76 17.95 0.44 6.19
CA PHE A 76 17.22 0.19 7.44
C PHE A 76 17.69 -1.12 8.08
N VAL A 77 17.65 -2.23 7.32
CA VAL A 77 18.02 -3.57 7.82
C VAL A 77 19.44 -3.59 8.40
N ARG A 78 20.41 -2.95 7.71
CA ARG A 78 21.79 -2.84 8.21
C ARG A 78 21.88 -2.04 9.51
N GLY A 79 21.12 -0.95 9.63
CA GLY A 79 21.09 -0.14 10.84
C GLY A 79 20.50 -0.90 12.03
N LEU A 80 19.39 -1.60 11.80
CA LEU A 80 18.73 -2.43 12.80
C LEU A 80 19.66 -3.53 13.35
N ARG A 81 20.37 -4.24 12.47
CA ARG A 81 21.34 -5.26 12.89
C ARG A 81 22.44 -4.69 13.77
N ARG A 82 23.01 -3.54 13.40
CA ARG A 82 24.09 -2.91 14.18
C ARG A 82 23.64 -2.51 15.58
N ILE A 83 22.43 -1.97 15.72
CA ILE A 83 21.87 -1.62 17.04
C ILE A 83 21.69 -2.90 17.86
N ASN A 84 21.12 -3.95 17.27
CA ASN A 84 20.94 -5.23 17.96
C ASN A 84 22.26 -5.92 18.33
N GLU A 85 23.32 -5.76 17.55
CA GLU A 85 24.66 -6.30 17.83
C GLU A 85 25.41 -5.51 18.92
N SER A 86 25.01 -4.26 19.15
CA SER A 86 25.62 -3.37 20.15
C SER A 86 24.92 -3.45 21.51
N LYS A 87 23.85 -4.24 21.59
CA LYS A 87 23.06 -4.55 22.79
C LYS A 87 23.62 -5.80 23.48
#